data_AF-A0AAU9F635-F1
#
_entry.id   AF-A0AAU9F635-F1
#
_cell.length_a   1.000
_cell.length_b   1.000
_cell.length_c   1.000
_cell.angle_alpha   90.00
_cell.angle_beta   90.00
_cell.angle_gamma   90.00
#
_symmetry.space_group_name_H-M   'P 1'
#
loop_
_entity.id
_entity.type
_entity.pdbx_description
1 polymer ?
#
loop_
_entity_poly.entity_id
_entity_poly.type
_entity_poly.pdbx_seq_one_letter_code
_entity_poly.pdbx_strand_id
1 'polypeptide(L)'
;MKHKFLLLLLTGTALLLTFADGQHEDIPYQAVTKICEACVCLSNQDSNHRLHQTLNCDMKNFEHILPRWPTEFGTQSTGTEIVATYSGNRIRLLQQLPATNATLTLSCRHCGMQQLQAPLFMDVPNVEALYLSWNEIAEDALTPELFRGPFKSTKYEPIGLKDLDLSHNRIALLYRKLFEHTPQLLKLNLAYNRLSVLDAATAAALGSVTSLQRLDLSHNGLMTLPSDLFVQLSSLRVLDLSGNEFTVVPASIQQLGKSLVQLNLSGNQFTSLNAQSFQKLEALRRLNISDLPALRTIGRGALVLPALEQLECARNPKLELLELQDLLASRALSQLDISHNALNTLTLNVSSSNSSNSSSAPAWPRLRSVSIAANPWYCSCELMQSLELAGMPRVELSAGGAEARCDTPYLLAGTPLYNLTSQHICSMVIPKKYRAVEEQPPRFLRRRYVVLTAIIASVVVVLGLIIGFIVVCVRRRLKGSDYGVQPIRYTSVRGSNLSAFSQLQPASVASKFNNAASAGATGAANA
;
A
#
# COMPACT_ATOMS: atom_id res chain seq x y z
N MET A 1 -60.94 41.49 7.43
CA MET A 1 -60.03 40.55 8.13
C MET A 1 -58.84 40.12 7.22
N LYS A 2 -58.00 41.05 6.73
CA LYS A 2 -56.85 40.67 5.87
C LYS A 2 -55.56 41.48 6.06
N HIS A 3 -55.45 42.34 7.07
CA HIS A 3 -54.23 43.18 7.25
C HIS A 3 -53.52 43.00 8.61
N LYS A 4 -54.07 42.23 9.56
CA LYS A 4 -53.37 41.91 10.81
C LYS A 4 -52.57 40.59 10.77
N PHE A 5 -52.85 39.71 9.80
CA PHE A 5 -52.11 38.43 9.66
C PHE A 5 -50.83 38.56 8.80
N LEU A 6 -50.72 39.60 7.97
CA LEU A 6 -49.54 39.85 7.14
C LEU A 6 -48.39 40.49 7.93
N LEU A 7 -48.71 41.26 8.98
CA LEU A 7 -47.69 41.87 9.84
C LEU A 7 -47.00 40.85 10.76
N LEU A 8 -47.73 39.81 11.20
CA LEU A 8 -47.19 38.74 12.05
C LEU A 8 -46.26 37.77 11.30
N LEU A 9 -46.43 37.64 9.97
CA LEU A 9 -45.53 36.85 9.12
C LEU A 9 -44.24 37.61 8.76
N LEU A 10 -44.27 38.95 8.72
CA LEU A 10 -43.08 39.79 8.51
C LEU A 10 -42.23 39.97 9.77
N THR A 11 -42.83 39.90 10.97
CA THR A 11 -42.06 39.89 12.23
C THR A 11 -41.53 38.49 12.59
N GLY A 12 -42.11 37.43 12.03
CA GLY A 12 -41.64 36.05 12.22
C GLY A 12 -40.46 35.67 11.31
N THR A 13 -40.35 36.27 10.12
CA THR A 13 -39.20 36.07 9.22
C THR A 13 -38.02 36.97 9.56
N ALA A 14 -38.25 38.10 10.24
CA ALA A 14 -37.17 38.93 10.79
C ALA A 14 -36.46 38.27 11.99
N LEU A 15 -37.09 37.30 12.67
CA LEU A 15 -36.47 36.57 13.79
C LEU A 15 -35.70 35.30 13.35
N LEU A 16 -35.79 34.91 12.07
CA LEU A 16 -35.01 33.82 11.48
C LEU A 16 -33.85 34.32 10.61
N LEU A 17 -33.72 35.64 10.41
CA LEU A 17 -32.61 36.28 9.70
C LEU A 17 -31.62 37.00 10.64
N THR A 18 -31.79 36.86 11.96
CA THR A 18 -30.84 37.36 12.98
C THR A 18 -29.80 36.32 13.42
N PHE A 19 -29.53 35.30 12.61
CA PHE A 19 -28.38 34.39 12.79
C PHE A 19 -27.23 34.67 11.82
N ALA A 20 -27.16 35.88 11.27
CA ALA A 20 -26.09 36.32 10.36
C ALA A 20 -25.52 37.69 10.76
N ASP A 21 -25.49 37.99 12.06
CA ASP A 21 -24.70 39.09 12.60
C ASP A 21 -23.66 38.51 13.56
N GLY A 22 -22.45 39.05 13.50
CA GLY A 22 -21.19 38.35 13.76
C GLY A 22 -21.09 37.61 15.09
N GLN A 23 -20.88 36.30 15.03
CA GLN A 23 -20.10 35.60 16.05
C GLN A 23 -18.60 35.88 15.82
N HIS A 24 -18.18 37.12 16.07
CA HIS A 24 -16.88 37.28 16.73
C HIS A 24 -17.13 37.06 18.21
N GLU A 25 -17.49 35.82 18.59
CA GLU A 25 -17.21 35.36 19.94
C GLU A 25 -15.71 35.59 20.17
N ASP A 26 -15.31 36.10 21.33
CA ASP A 26 -13.89 36.33 21.65
C ASP A 26 -13.13 35.00 21.54
N ILE A 27 -12.60 34.68 20.36
CA ILE A 27 -11.92 33.41 20.11
C ILE A 27 -10.63 33.42 20.94
N PRO A 28 -10.53 32.58 21.98
CA PRO A 28 -9.51 32.74 23.02
C PRO A 28 -8.14 32.41 22.47
N TYR A 29 -7.17 33.31 22.59
CA TYR A 29 -5.77 33.01 22.27
C TYR A 29 -5.07 32.35 23.45
N GLN A 30 -3.93 31.71 23.19
CA GLN A 30 -3.16 31.03 24.22
C GLN A 30 -2.70 32.03 25.30
N ALA A 31 -3.14 31.79 26.53
CA ALA A 31 -2.87 32.67 27.67
C ALA A 31 -1.44 32.46 28.18
N VAL A 32 -0.45 33.05 27.51
CA VAL A 32 0.96 32.99 27.91
C VAL A 32 1.57 34.39 27.88
N THR A 33 2.07 34.83 29.05
CA THR A 33 2.69 36.16 29.22
C THR A 33 4.14 36.20 28.74
N LYS A 34 4.88 35.09 28.87
CA LYS A 34 6.27 34.94 28.41
C LYS A 34 6.44 33.67 27.59
N ILE A 35 6.20 33.79 26.28
CA ILE A 35 6.20 32.63 25.41
C ILE A 35 7.55 31.92 25.32
N CYS A 36 8.65 32.67 25.35
CA CYS A 36 9.99 32.09 25.23
C CYS A 36 10.47 31.36 26.50
N GLU A 37 9.70 31.40 27.60
CA GLU A 37 9.90 30.50 28.74
C GLU A 37 9.21 29.14 28.52
N ALA A 38 8.11 29.11 27.76
CA ALA A 38 7.36 27.89 27.45
C ALA A 38 7.81 27.20 26.14
N CYS A 39 8.19 28.00 25.15
CA CYS A 39 8.60 27.60 23.81
C CYS A 39 10.07 27.98 23.55
N VAL A 40 10.65 27.40 22.50
CA VAL A 40 12.00 27.75 22.06
C VAL A 40 11.91 28.92 21.08
N CYS A 41 12.55 30.03 21.42
CA CYS A 41 12.69 31.21 20.58
C CYS A 41 14.16 31.39 20.17
N LEU A 42 14.44 31.41 18.87
CA LEU A 42 15.79 31.63 18.33
C LEU A 42 15.76 32.80 17.34
N SER A 43 16.85 33.55 17.29
CA SER A 43 17.04 34.65 16.34
C SER A 43 18.49 34.63 15.86
N ASN A 44 18.67 34.42 14.55
CA ASN A 44 19.98 34.35 13.89
C ASN A 44 20.00 35.29 12.69
N GLN A 45 21.19 35.73 12.28
CA GLN A 45 21.34 36.53 11.06
C GLN A 45 22.27 35.83 10.07
N ASP A 46 21.89 35.79 8.80
CA ASP A 46 22.73 35.20 7.75
C ASP A 46 23.73 36.20 7.16
N SER A 47 24.62 35.71 6.28
CA SER A 47 25.63 36.52 5.60
C SER A 47 25.05 37.61 4.68
N ASN A 48 23.76 37.52 4.33
CA ASN A 48 23.04 38.49 3.52
C ASN A 48 22.24 39.48 4.39
N HIS A 49 22.54 39.52 5.69
CA HIS A 49 21.85 40.34 6.70
C HIS A 49 20.37 40.01 6.88
N ARG A 50 19.86 38.87 6.40
CA ARG A 50 18.49 38.45 6.68
C ARG A 50 18.40 37.89 8.09
N LEU A 51 17.35 38.29 8.79
CA LEU A 51 17.08 37.85 10.15
C LEU A 51 16.16 36.63 10.11
N HIS A 52 16.60 35.54 10.73
CA HIS A 52 15.90 34.26 10.80
C HIS A 52 15.42 34.04 12.24
N GLN A 53 14.12 34.02 12.42
CA GLN A 53 13.47 33.90 13.72
C GLN A 53 12.67 32.61 13.78
N THR A 54 12.89 31.82 14.83
CA THR A 54 12.23 30.52 14.99
C THR A 54 11.47 30.49 16.30
N LEU A 55 10.17 30.22 16.23
CA LEU A 55 9.30 29.94 17.36
C LEU A 55 8.90 28.47 17.31
N ASN A 56 9.43 27.65 18.22
CA ASN A 56 9.05 26.25 18.36
C ASN A 56 8.24 26.02 19.64
N CYS A 57 6.94 25.83 19.45
CA CYS A 57 5.96 25.52 20.48
C CYS A 57 5.40 24.08 20.31
N ASP A 58 6.19 23.15 19.78
CA ASP A 58 5.73 21.78 19.55
C ASP A 58 5.45 21.05 20.88
N MET A 59 4.38 20.25 20.88
CA MET A 59 3.99 19.35 21.98
C MET A 59 3.89 20.05 23.36
N LYS A 60 3.34 21.26 23.39
CA LYS A 60 3.13 22.06 24.63
C LYS A 60 1.73 21.92 25.22
N ASN A 61 0.89 21.05 24.65
CA ASN A 61 -0.53 20.93 24.98
C ASN A 61 -1.30 22.26 24.83
N PHE A 62 -0.88 23.12 23.90
CA PHE A 62 -1.61 24.35 23.62
C PHE A 62 -2.95 24.04 22.96
N GLU A 63 -3.97 24.81 23.32
CA GLU A 63 -5.30 24.70 22.71
C GLU A 63 -5.51 25.80 21.66
N HIS A 64 -4.66 26.83 21.70
CA HIS A 64 -4.75 28.02 20.86
C HIS A 64 -3.37 28.47 20.38
N ILE A 65 -3.34 29.33 19.36
CA ILE A 65 -2.11 30.03 18.97
C ILE A 65 -1.93 31.30 19.80
N LEU A 66 -0.78 31.95 19.66
CA LEU A 66 -0.50 33.19 20.37
C LEU A 66 -1.20 34.39 19.73
N PRO A 67 -1.56 35.41 20.52
CA PRO A 67 -2.17 36.63 19.99
C PRO A 67 -1.13 37.59 19.38
N ARG A 68 0.16 37.44 19.73
CA ARG A 68 1.26 38.33 19.31
C ARG A 68 2.56 37.54 19.18
N TRP A 69 3.46 38.02 18.33
CA TRP A 69 4.82 37.50 18.23
C TRP A 69 5.64 37.79 19.51
N PRO A 70 6.65 36.95 19.84
CA PRO A 70 7.53 37.20 20.97
C PRO A 70 8.19 38.58 20.89
N THR A 71 8.32 39.27 22.03
CA THR A 71 8.97 40.59 22.10
C THR A 71 10.44 40.54 21.70
N GLU A 72 11.08 39.39 21.93
CA GLU A 72 12.46 39.05 21.60
C GLU A 72 12.72 39.05 20.09
N PHE A 73 11.66 38.92 19.30
CA PHE A 73 11.75 38.98 17.85
C PHE A 73 11.84 40.43 17.32
N GLY A 74 11.59 41.44 18.16
CA GLY A 74 11.72 42.85 17.75
C GLY A 74 10.79 43.24 16.58
N THR A 75 11.20 44.22 15.79
CA THR A 75 10.39 44.75 14.67
C THR A 75 10.36 43.77 13.50
N GLN A 76 9.16 43.30 13.17
CA GLN A 76 8.92 42.38 12.07
C GLN A 76 8.84 43.10 10.72
N SER A 77 10.01 43.46 10.19
CA SER A 77 10.12 44.21 8.93
C SER A 77 10.45 43.31 7.73
N THR A 78 10.32 43.89 6.53
CA THR A 78 10.78 43.29 5.27
C THR A 78 12.27 42.95 5.37
N GLY A 79 12.63 41.67 5.23
CA GLY A 79 14.00 41.15 5.43
C GLY A 79 14.15 40.20 6.62
N THR A 80 13.09 40.00 7.39
CA THR A 80 12.99 38.96 8.44
C THR A 80 12.19 37.77 7.94
N GLU A 81 12.60 36.57 8.32
CA GLU A 81 11.87 35.31 8.14
C GLU A 81 11.47 34.76 9.51
N ILE A 82 10.19 34.47 9.69
CA ILE A 82 9.64 33.81 10.87
C ILE A 82 9.25 32.37 10.50
N VAL A 83 9.82 31.41 11.22
CA VAL A 83 9.41 30.01 11.17
C VAL A 83 8.75 29.66 12.50
N ALA A 84 7.44 29.47 12.49
CA ALA A 84 6.65 29.14 13.66
C ALA A 84 6.08 27.71 13.57
N THR A 85 6.23 26.92 14.61
CA THR A 85 5.61 25.59 14.71
C THR A 85 4.85 25.42 16.02
N TYR A 86 3.63 24.90 15.90
CA TYR A 86 2.74 24.51 16.97
C TYR A 86 2.33 23.03 16.81
N SER A 87 3.18 22.22 16.21
CA SER A 87 2.83 20.83 15.86
C SER A 87 2.66 19.95 17.11
N GLY A 88 1.74 18.99 17.06
CA GLY A 88 1.47 18.08 18.17
C GLY A 88 0.75 18.71 19.37
N ASN A 89 0.08 19.84 19.17
CA ASN A 89 -0.76 20.48 20.18
C ASN A 89 -2.24 20.05 20.02
N ARG A 90 -3.19 20.77 20.64
CA ARG A 90 -4.63 20.49 20.60
C ARG A 90 -5.43 21.66 20.01
N ILE A 91 -4.88 22.27 18.96
CA ILE A 91 -5.43 23.47 18.33
C ILE A 91 -6.53 23.07 17.35
N ARG A 92 -7.79 23.04 17.84
CA ARG A 92 -8.96 22.66 17.03
C ARG A 92 -9.39 23.72 16.02
N LEU A 93 -9.18 25.00 16.36
CA LEU A 93 -9.47 26.16 15.52
C LEU A 93 -8.19 26.96 15.35
N LEU A 94 -7.73 27.12 14.11
CA LEU A 94 -6.65 28.06 13.83
C LEU A 94 -7.22 29.47 13.75
N GLN A 95 -6.84 30.29 14.72
CA GLN A 95 -7.20 31.70 14.76
C GLN A 95 -6.41 32.50 13.72
N GLN A 96 -6.88 33.73 13.50
CA GLN A 96 -6.15 34.72 12.73
C GLN A 96 -4.71 34.87 13.25
N LEU A 97 -3.75 34.88 12.32
CA LEU A 97 -2.34 34.89 12.65
C LEU A 97 -1.89 36.27 13.15
N PRO A 98 -0.93 36.35 14.09
CA PRO A 98 -0.43 37.62 14.57
C PRO A 98 0.19 38.45 13.44
N ALA A 99 -0.21 39.73 13.35
CA ALA A 99 0.19 40.61 12.26
C ALA A 99 1.72 40.69 12.09
N THR A 100 2.20 40.59 10.85
CA THR A 100 3.62 40.71 10.51
C THR A 100 3.85 41.03 9.04
N ASN A 101 4.90 41.79 8.76
CA ASN A 101 5.41 42.01 7.40
C ASN A 101 6.62 41.12 7.04
N ALA A 102 7.08 40.29 7.98
CA ALA A 102 8.11 39.28 7.73
C ALA A 102 7.60 38.17 6.80
N THR A 103 8.51 37.44 6.15
CA THR A 103 8.12 36.18 5.50
C THR A 103 7.76 35.16 6.57
N LEU A 104 6.66 34.43 6.38
CA LEU A 104 6.13 33.53 7.40
C LEU A 104 6.02 32.09 6.89
N THR A 105 6.61 31.17 7.65
CA THR A 105 6.35 29.73 7.54
C THR A 105 5.66 29.27 8.83
N LEU A 106 4.47 28.68 8.70
CA LEU A 106 3.70 28.17 9.83
C LEU A 106 3.47 26.66 9.71
N SER A 107 3.70 25.93 10.81
CA SER A 107 3.37 24.51 10.91
C SER A 107 2.44 24.26 12.11
N CYS A 108 1.28 23.66 11.85
CA CYS A 108 0.33 23.20 12.87
C CYS A 108 -0.09 21.75 12.56
N ARG A 109 0.88 20.83 12.48
CA ARG A 109 0.63 19.42 12.16
C ARG A 109 0.19 18.64 13.40
N HIS A 110 -0.58 17.58 13.22
CA HIS A 110 -1.01 16.72 14.35
C HIS A 110 -1.70 17.50 15.50
N CYS A 111 -2.52 18.50 15.16
CA CYS A 111 -3.20 19.34 16.15
C CYS A 111 -4.66 18.92 16.43
N GLY A 112 -5.22 18.01 15.61
CA GLY A 112 -6.65 17.71 15.62
C GLY A 112 -7.51 18.87 15.14
N MET A 113 -6.94 19.71 14.25
CA MET A 113 -7.58 20.92 13.74
C MET A 113 -8.78 20.58 12.86
N GLN A 114 -9.91 21.25 13.08
CA GLN A 114 -11.15 21.08 12.33
C GLN A 114 -11.56 22.35 11.60
N GLN A 115 -11.29 23.52 12.20
CA GLN A 115 -11.73 24.81 11.70
C GLN A 115 -10.56 25.77 11.47
N LEU A 116 -10.76 26.69 10.53
CA LEU A 116 -9.83 27.76 10.19
C LEU A 116 -10.61 29.06 10.20
N GLN A 117 -10.14 30.06 10.96
CA GLN A 117 -10.78 31.36 11.01
C GLN A 117 -10.52 32.11 9.69
N ALA A 118 -11.57 32.33 8.90
CA ALA A 118 -11.51 33.16 7.70
C ALA A 118 -11.80 34.64 8.04
N PRO A 119 -11.04 35.61 7.49
CA PRO A 119 -9.84 35.46 6.68
C PRO A 119 -8.60 35.19 7.56
N LEU A 120 -7.79 34.20 7.17
CA LEU A 120 -6.66 33.77 8.01
C LEU A 120 -5.41 34.64 7.81
N PHE A 121 -5.23 35.20 6.61
CA PHE A 121 -3.98 35.83 6.17
C PHE A 121 -4.06 37.34 5.92
N MET A 122 -5.13 37.99 6.38
CA MET A 122 -5.35 39.42 6.15
C MET A 122 -4.21 40.28 6.69
N ASP A 123 -3.62 39.90 7.83
CA ASP A 123 -2.53 40.62 8.50
C ASP A 123 -1.14 40.00 8.30
N VAL A 124 -1.03 38.96 7.48
CA VAL A 124 0.23 38.24 7.20
C VAL A 124 0.42 37.99 5.70
N PRO A 125 0.45 39.04 4.87
CA PRO A 125 0.42 38.92 3.40
C PRO A 125 1.62 38.15 2.81
N ASN A 126 2.74 38.09 3.54
CA ASN A 126 3.99 37.46 3.11
C ASN A 126 4.15 36.02 3.63
N VAL A 127 3.04 35.34 3.96
CA VAL A 127 3.08 33.89 4.24
C VAL A 127 3.62 33.14 3.03
N GLU A 128 4.66 32.35 3.22
CA GLU A 128 5.32 31.59 2.14
C GLU A 128 4.95 30.12 2.20
N ALA A 129 4.83 29.55 3.40
CA ALA A 129 4.51 28.15 3.59
C ALA A 129 3.54 27.91 4.76
N LEU A 130 2.58 27.01 4.54
CA LEU A 130 1.61 26.58 5.54
C LEU A 130 1.52 25.05 5.56
N TYR A 131 1.81 24.45 6.71
CA TYR A 131 1.76 23.00 6.90
C TYR A 131 0.70 22.62 7.93
N LEU A 132 -0.40 22.04 7.46
CA LEU A 132 -1.57 21.63 8.25
C LEU A 132 -1.85 20.12 8.12
N SER A 133 -0.83 19.33 7.84
CA SER A 133 -0.99 17.89 7.68
C SER A 133 -1.35 17.16 8.98
N TRP A 134 -1.99 16.01 8.85
CA TRP A 134 -2.45 15.16 9.96
C TRP A 134 -3.39 15.90 10.92
N ASN A 135 -4.45 16.48 10.36
CA ASN A 135 -5.51 17.13 11.10
C ASN A 135 -6.88 16.53 10.73
N GLU A 136 -7.96 17.21 11.08
CA GLU A 136 -9.34 16.80 10.80
C GLU A 136 -10.07 17.81 9.92
N ILE A 137 -9.33 18.58 9.12
CA ILE A 137 -9.88 19.66 8.27
C ILE A 137 -10.74 19.02 7.18
N ALA A 138 -11.98 19.49 7.06
CA ALA A 138 -12.90 19.13 6.00
C ALA A 138 -13.13 20.31 5.04
N GLU A 139 -13.88 20.07 3.96
CA GLU A 139 -14.13 21.05 2.91
C GLU A 139 -14.77 22.35 3.41
N ASP A 140 -15.60 22.30 4.45
CA ASP A 140 -16.29 23.45 5.05
C ASP A 140 -15.32 24.49 5.66
N ALA A 141 -14.17 24.05 6.18
CA ALA A 141 -13.13 24.93 6.68
C ALA A 141 -12.32 25.62 5.55
N LEU A 142 -12.37 25.10 4.32
CA LEU A 142 -11.61 25.59 3.17
C LEU A 142 -12.47 26.49 2.28
N THR A 143 -13.02 27.57 2.83
CA THR A 143 -13.81 28.52 2.04
C THR A 143 -12.91 29.43 1.18
N PRO A 144 -13.42 30.01 0.07
CA PRO A 144 -12.65 30.95 -0.76
C PRO A 144 -12.11 32.18 0.00
N GLU A 145 -12.80 32.64 1.04
CA GLU A 145 -12.37 33.78 1.86
C GLU A 145 -11.19 33.45 2.79
N LEU A 146 -10.89 32.17 3.01
CA LEU A 146 -9.80 31.74 3.90
C LEU A 146 -8.46 32.34 3.51
N PHE A 147 -8.12 32.25 2.21
CA PHE A 147 -6.84 32.71 1.66
C PHE A 147 -6.85 34.19 1.25
N ARG A 148 -7.91 34.92 1.59
CA ARG A 148 -8.01 36.34 1.26
C ARG A 148 -6.92 37.13 1.98
N GLY A 149 -6.17 37.90 1.19
CA GLY A 149 -5.16 38.83 1.67
C GLY A 149 -5.73 40.18 2.14
N PRO A 150 -4.86 41.16 2.44
CA PRO A 150 -5.26 42.49 2.84
C PRO A 150 -6.12 43.18 1.77
N PHE A 151 -7.15 43.91 2.21
CA PHE A 151 -8.06 44.62 1.30
C PHE A 151 -7.50 45.99 0.91
N LYS A 152 -7.33 46.23 -0.40
CA LYS A 152 -7.20 47.58 -0.97
C LYS A 152 -8.25 47.77 -2.04
N SER A 153 -9.12 48.76 -1.86
CA SER A 153 -10.23 49.06 -2.77
C SER A 153 -9.80 49.35 -4.21
N THR A 154 -8.53 49.71 -4.40
CA THR A 154 -7.97 50.13 -5.69
C THR A 154 -7.10 49.07 -6.38
N LYS A 155 -6.73 47.98 -5.70
CA LYS A 155 -5.80 46.99 -6.25
C LYS A 155 -6.00 45.60 -5.65
N TYR A 156 -5.99 44.59 -6.51
CA TYR A 156 -5.91 43.20 -6.11
C TYR A 156 -4.54 42.89 -5.47
N GLU A 157 -4.53 42.42 -4.22
CA GLU A 157 -3.33 42.03 -3.48
C GLU A 157 -3.41 40.54 -3.08
N PRO A 158 -2.79 39.62 -3.85
CA PRO A 158 -2.71 38.22 -3.46
C PRO A 158 -1.73 38.02 -2.30
N ILE A 159 -1.85 36.89 -1.62
CA ILE A 159 -0.87 36.47 -0.60
C ILE A 159 0.31 35.75 -1.24
N GLY A 160 1.47 35.79 -0.57
CA GLY A 160 2.74 35.22 -1.05
C GLY A 160 2.88 33.69 -0.94
N LEU A 161 1.79 32.95 -0.74
CA LEU A 161 1.83 31.52 -0.41
C LEU A 161 2.39 30.70 -1.58
N LYS A 162 3.42 29.90 -1.31
CA LYS A 162 4.12 29.04 -2.29
C LYS A 162 4.02 27.56 -1.96
N ASP A 163 3.95 27.18 -0.70
CA ASP A 163 3.94 25.78 -0.25
C ASP A 163 2.75 25.55 0.70
N LEU A 164 1.83 24.66 0.31
CA LEU A 164 0.65 24.33 1.10
C LEU A 164 0.54 22.82 1.27
N ASP A 165 0.62 22.36 2.51
CA ASP A 165 0.41 20.96 2.87
C ASP A 165 -0.89 20.79 3.65
N LEU A 166 -1.86 20.14 3.02
CA LEU A 166 -3.16 19.76 3.55
C LEU A 166 -3.31 18.23 3.60
N SER A 167 -2.21 17.47 3.52
CA SER A 167 -2.27 16.01 3.51
C SER A 167 -2.78 15.42 4.82
N HIS A 168 -3.30 14.19 4.79
CA HIS A 168 -3.84 13.52 5.98
C HIS A 168 -4.92 14.35 6.70
N ASN A 169 -5.94 14.73 5.94
CA ASN A 169 -7.12 15.46 6.44
C ASN A 169 -8.40 14.72 5.98
N ARG A 170 -9.56 15.38 6.01
CA ARG A 170 -10.87 14.81 5.66
C ARG A 170 -11.51 15.49 4.46
N ILE A 171 -10.72 16.16 3.63
CA ILE A 171 -11.20 17.00 2.53
C ILE A 171 -11.83 16.11 1.45
N ALA A 172 -13.12 16.31 1.15
CA ALA A 172 -13.82 15.57 0.10
C ALA A 172 -13.93 16.33 -1.23
N LEU A 173 -13.90 17.67 -1.20
CA LEU A 173 -13.96 18.54 -2.38
C LEU A 173 -13.27 19.89 -2.10
N LEU A 174 -13.01 20.66 -3.15
CA LEU A 174 -12.51 22.05 -3.06
C LEU A 174 -13.47 23.01 -3.74
N TYR A 175 -13.71 24.17 -3.11
CA TYR A 175 -14.52 25.22 -3.73
C TYR A 175 -13.81 25.87 -4.92
N ARG A 176 -14.57 26.18 -5.97
CA ARG A 176 -14.10 26.71 -7.27
C ARG A 176 -13.07 27.85 -7.20
N LYS A 177 -13.17 28.71 -6.19
CA LYS A 177 -12.34 29.92 -6.02
C LYS A 177 -11.37 29.83 -4.85
N LEU A 178 -11.14 28.64 -4.30
CA LEU A 178 -10.32 28.46 -3.10
C LEU A 178 -8.93 29.11 -3.23
N PHE A 179 -8.29 28.95 -4.39
CA PHE A 179 -6.93 29.43 -4.64
C PHE A 179 -6.86 30.73 -5.44
N GLU A 180 -7.96 31.49 -5.55
CA GLU A 180 -8.00 32.76 -6.28
C GLU A 180 -6.91 33.72 -5.77
N HIS A 181 -6.72 33.77 -4.45
CA HIS A 181 -5.76 34.62 -3.74
C HIS A 181 -4.34 34.07 -3.60
N THR A 182 -4.04 32.91 -4.17
CA THR A 182 -2.72 32.25 -4.09
C THR A 182 -2.12 31.95 -5.47
N PRO A 183 -1.94 32.95 -6.35
CA PRO A 183 -1.44 32.75 -7.72
C PRO A 183 0.02 32.28 -7.78
N GLN A 184 0.77 32.43 -6.69
CA GLN A 184 2.18 32.04 -6.58
C GLN A 184 2.39 30.63 -6.01
N LEU A 185 1.31 29.86 -5.79
CA LEU A 185 1.41 28.52 -5.23
C LEU A 185 2.25 27.60 -6.14
N LEU A 186 3.33 27.05 -5.60
CA LEU A 186 4.29 26.20 -6.31
C LEU A 186 4.15 24.73 -5.92
N LYS A 187 3.76 24.44 -4.68
CA LYS A 187 3.55 23.09 -4.18
C LYS A 187 2.23 22.99 -3.44
N LEU A 188 1.47 21.96 -3.78
CA LEU A 188 0.20 21.64 -3.14
C LEU A 188 0.20 20.15 -2.83
N ASN A 189 0.08 19.82 -1.55
CA ASN A 189 -0.06 18.45 -1.09
C ASN A 189 -1.47 18.23 -0.54
N LEU A 190 -2.21 17.34 -1.20
CA LEU A 190 -3.56 16.91 -0.84
C LEU A 190 -3.61 15.39 -0.61
N ALA A 191 -2.46 14.74 -0.41
CA ALA A 191 -2.37 13.30 -0.19
C ALA A 191 -3.20 12.84 1.01
N TYR A 192 -3.67 11.59 1.01
CA TYR A 192 -4.39 11.01 2.15
C TYR A 192 -5.59 11.87 2.60
N ASN A 193 -6.41 12.29 1.63
CA ASN A 193 -7.70 12.94 1.85
C ASN A 193 -8.83 12.04 1.31
N ARG A 194 -10.00 12.61 1.04
CA ARG A 194 -11.21 11.89 0.57
C ARG A 194 -11.65 12.36 -0.81
N LEU A 195 -10.72 12.86 -1.63
CA LEU A 195 -10.97 13.40 -2.97
C LEU A 195 -11.21 12.28 -4.00
N SER A 196 -12.12 11.35 -3.72
CA SER A 196 -12.41 10.19 -4.60
C SER A 196 -12.94 10.60 -5.98
N VAL A 197 -13.60 11.76 -6.07
CA VAL A 197 -14.09 12.35 -7.32
C VAL A 197 -13.72 13.83 -7.35
N LEU A 198 -13.01 14.26 -8.41
CA LEU A 198 -12.75 15.67 -8.66
C LEU A 198 -13.89 16.27 -9.47
N ASP A 199 -14.86 16.86 -8.77
CA ASP A 199 -15.99 17.53 -9.40
C ASP A 199 -15.57 18.82 -10.16
N ALA A 200 -16.53 19.45 -10.84
CA ALA A 200 -16.24 20.65 -11.65
C ALA A 200 -15.72 21.83 -10.81
N ALA A 201 -16.11 21.93 -9.53
CA ALA A 201 -15.60 22.96 -8.62
C ALA A 201 -14.15 22.68 -8.23
N THR A 202 -13.85 21.45 -7.81
CA THR A 202 -12.51 21.02 -7.41
C THR A 202 -11.54 21.10 -8.57
N ALA A 203 -11.95 20.66 -9.77
CA ALA A 203 -11.13 20.74 -10.98
C ALA A 203 -10.81 22.21 -11.34
N ALA A 204 -11.77 23.12 -11.19
CA ALA A 204 -11.54 24.53 -11.44
C ALA A 204 -10.62 25.18 -10.38
N ALA A 205 -10.72 24.78 -9.12
CA ALA A 205 -9.83 25.23 -8.06
C ALA A 205 -8.38 24.79 -8.32
N LEU A 206 -8.16 23.50 -8.61
CA LEU A 206 -6.84 22.98 -8.96
C LEU A 206 -6.31 23.58 -10.27
N GLY A 207 -7.19 23.80 -11.25
CA GLY A 207 -6.82 24.41 -12.53
C GLY A 207 -6.46 25.90 -12.44
N SER A 208 -6.81 26.61 -11.36
CA SER A 208 -6.51 28.05 -11.21
C SER A 208 -5.08 28.34 -10.76
N VAL A 209 -4.36 27.37 -10.18
CA VAL A 209 -2.98 27.55 -9.69
C VAL A 209 -1.94 27.31 -10.79
N THR A 210 -1.88 28.20 -11.77
CA THR A 210 -1.07 28.04 -13.00
C THR A 210 0.46 27.99 -12.77
N SER A 211 0.93 28.51 -11.63
CA SER A 211 2.34 28.47 -11.21
C SER A 211 2.76 27.13 -10.59
N LEU A 212 1.81 26.20 -10.36
CA LEU A 212 2.04 24.98 -9.62
C LEU A 212 3.10 24.10 -10.29
N GLN A 213 4.08 23.65 -9.51
CA GLN A 213 5.20 22.81 -9.95
C GLN A 213 5.11 21.40 -9.38
N ARG A 214 4.53 21.22 -8.20
CA ARG A 214 4.32 19.92 -7.57
C ARG A 214 2.89 19.78 -7.07
N LEU A 215 2.25 18.69 -7.46
CA LEU A 215 0.92 18.32 -7.01
C LEU A 215 0.95 16.88 -6.52
N ASP A 216 0.52 16.68 -5.29
CA ASP A 216 0.34 15.36 -4.69
C ASP A 216 -1.15 15.12 -4.42
N LEU A 217 -1.70 14.13 -5.11
CA LEU A 217 -3.08 13.64 -4.99
C LEU A 217 -3.09 12.15 -4.61
N SER A 218 -1.99 11.63 -4.07
CA SER A 218 -1.86 10.24 -3.70
C SER A 218 -2.85 9.84 -2.59
N HIS A 219 -3.23 8.57 -2.54
CA HIS A 219 -4.07 8.01 -1.48
C HIS A 219 -5.40 8.75 -1.25
N ASN A 220 -6.13 9.09 -2.32
CA ASN A 220 -7.44 9.75 -2.25
C ASN A 220 -8.60 8.86 -2.73
N GLY A 221 -8.32 7.63 -3.18
CA GLY A 221 -9.34 6.75 -3.76
C GLY A 221 -9.84 7.21 -5.13
N LEU A 222 -9.00 7.94 -5.88
CA LEU A 222 -9.35 8.45 -7.21
C LEU A 222 -9.48 7.30 -8.22
N MET A 223 -10.58 7.28 -8.97
CA MET A 223 -10.79 6.31 -10.06
C MET A 223 -10.58 6.92 -11.45
N THR A 224 -10.82 8.23 -11.60
CA THR A 224 -10.69 8.98 -12.86
C THR A 224 -10.23 10.42 -12.59
N LEU A 225 -9.75 11.10 -13.63
CA LEU A 225 -9.47 12.54 -13.57
C LEU A 225 -10.30 13.26 -14.64
N PRO A 226 -10.78 14.49 -14.38
CA PRO A 226 -11.40 15.33 -15.38
C PRO A 226 -10.49 15.54 -16.59
N SER A 227 -11.07 15.58 -17.80
CA SER A 227 -10.31 15.70 -19.05
C SER A 227 -9.46 16.96 -19.08
N ASP A 228 -9.95 18.06 -18.49
CA ASP A 228 -9.36 19.39 -18.64
C ASP A 228 -8.59 19.86 -17.40
N LEU A 229 -8.39 18.96 -16.42
CA LEU A 229 -7.78 19.28 -15.12
C LEU A 229 -6.41 19.97 -15.27
N PHE A 230 -5.60 19.54 -16.23
CA PHE A 230 -4.22 19.96 -16.37
C PHE A 230 -3.98 21.00 -17.47
N VAL A 231 -5.03 21.47 -18.17
CA VAL A 231 -4.91 22.38 -19.32
C VAL A 231 -4.14 23.65 -18.98
N GLN A 232 -4.34 24.20 -17.79
CA GLN A 232 -3.70 25.44 -17.34
C GLN A 232 -2.42 25.21 -16.52
N LEU A 233 -2.12 23.96 -16.13
CA LEU A 233 -1.02 23.60 -15.25
C LEU A 233 0.30 23.36 -16.01
N SER A 234 0.64 24.30 -16.90
CA SER A 234 1.82 24.24 -17.78
C SER A 234 3.17 24.25 -17.05
N SER A 235 3.19 24.69 -15.79
CA SER A 235 4.39 24.70 -14.94
C SER A 235 4.61 23.39 -14.18
N LEU A 236 3.64 22.46 -14.19
CA LEU A 236 3.68 21.27 -13.35
C LEU A 236 4.83 20.34 -13.76
N ARG A 237 5.69 19.98 -12.81
CA ARG A 237 6.89 19.16 -13.00
C ARG A 237 6.79 17.81 -12.31
N VAL A 238 6.11 17.75 -11.16
CA VAL A 238 5.97 16.54 -10.36
C VAL A 238 4.50 16.31 -10.09
N LEU A 239 4.03 15.12 -10.41
CA LEU A 239 2.68 14.67 -10.15
C LEU A 239 2.73 13.33 -9.43
N ASP A 240 2.14 13.27 -8.24
CA ASP A 240 1.95 12.02 -7.51
C ASP A 240 0.46 11.65 -7.50
N LEU A 241 0.16 10.46 -8.05
CA LEU A 241 -1.15 9.84 -8.12
C LEU A 241 -1.11 8.42 -7.54
N SER A 242 -0.09 8.09 -6.74
CA SER A 242 0.07 6.77 -6.16
C SER A 242 -1.00 6.41 -5.14
N GLY A 243 -1.21 5.11 -4.90
CA GLY A 243 -2.17 4.63 -3.90
C GLY A 243 -3.62 5.02 -4.16
N ASN A 244 -3.99 5.22 -5.42
CA ASN A 244 -5.36 5.48 -5.86
C ASN A 244 -5.99 4.21 -6.48
N GLU A 245 -7.16 4.34 -7.09
CA GLU A 245 -7.93 3.22 -7.64
C GLU A 245 -8.01 3.27 -9.17
N PHE A 246 -7.03 3.89 -9.82
CA PHE A 246 -7.00 3.98 -11.28
C PHE A 246 -6.83 2.59 -11.92
N THR A 247 -7.74 2.24 -12.83
CA THR A 247 -7.67 1.01 -13.63
C THR A 247 -7.00 1.23 -15.00
N VAL A 248 -6.95 2.49 -15.45
CA VAL A 248 -6.29 2.96 -16.67
C VAL A 248 -5.57 4.27 -16.41
N VAL A 249 -4.45 4.52 -17.09
CA VAL A 249 -3.74 5.80 -16.94
C VAL A 249 -4.62 6.93 -17.47
N PRO A 250 -4.93 7.97 -16.69
CA PRO A 250 -5.80 9.06 -17.12
C PRO A 250 -5.25 9.83 -18.33
N ALA A 251 -6.05 9.97 -19.38
CA ALA A 251 -5.65 10.67 -20.61
C ALA A 251 -5.34 12.16 -20.39
N SER A 252 -5.89 12.79 -19.34
CA SER A 252 -5.61 14.19 -19.01
C SER A 252 -4.13 14.45 -18.70
N ILE A 253 -3.38 13.45 -18.19
CA ILE A 253 -1.95 13.59 -17.89
C ILE A 253 -1.14 13.93 -19.17
N GLN A 254 -1.64 13.53 -20.36
CA GLN A 254 -1.00 13.86 -21.64
C GLN A 254 -0.91 15.37 -21.89
N GLN A 255 -1.77 16.18 -21.27
CA GLN A 255 -1.71 17.65 -21.34
C GLN A 255 -0.42 18.21 -20.74
N LEU A 256 0.20 17.46 -19.82
CA LEU A 256 1.45 17.81 -19.16
C LEU A 256 2.69 17.35 -19.92
N GLY A 257 2.54 16.86 -21.16
CA GLY A 257 3.61 16.16 -21.88
C GLY A 257 4.93 16.92 -22.05
N LYS A 258 4.85 18.26 -22.13
CA LYS A 258 6.03 19.15 -22.26
C LYS A 258 6.65 19.56 -20.92
N SER A 259 5.91 19.41 -19.82
CA SER A 259 6.26 19.98 -18.52
C SER A 259 6.58 18.91 -17.48
N LEU A 260 5.89 17.77 -17.50
CA LEU A 260 6.00 16.75 -16.47
C LEU A 260 7.33 16.02 -16.53
N VAL A 261 8.05 16.05 -15.42
CA VAL A 261 9.38 15.44 -15.26
C VAL A 261 9.31 14.17 -14.43
N GLN A 262 8.42 14.13 -13.44
CA GLN A 262 8.24 12.98 -12.55
C GLN A 262 6.77 12.65 -12.39
N LEU A 263 6.46 11.37 -12.59
CA LEU A 263 5.13 10.80 -12.45
C LEU A 263 5.19 9.56 -11.56
N ASN A 264 4.44 9.58 -10.47
CA ASN A 264 4.25 8.42 -9.60
C ASN A 264 2.82 7.90 -9.73
N LEU A 265 2.70 6.64 -10.13
CA LEU A 265 1.44 5.92 -10.33
C LEU A 265 1.43 4.59 -9.57
N SER A 266 2.37 4.38 -8.65
CA SER A 266 2.47 3.14 -7.88
C SER A 266 1.21 2.87 -7.04
N GLY A 267 0.95 1.61 -6.67
CA GLY A 267 -0.19 1.29 -5.79
C GLY A 267 -1.58 1.48 -6.40
N ASN A 268 -1.69 1.56 -7.74
CA ASN A 268 -2.96 1.63 -8.47
C ASN A 268 -3.41 0.25 -9.00
N GLN A 269 -4.58 0.19 -9.66
CA GLN A 269 -5.24 -1.04 -10.10
C GLN A 269 -5.13 -1.30 -11.62
N PHE A 270 -4.04 -0.86 -12.25
CA PHE A 270 -3.83 -1.09 -13.68
C PHE A 270 -3.74 -2.58 -14.01
N THR A 271 -4.46 -3.02 -15.04
CA THR A 271 -4.37 -4.42 -15.53
C THR A 271 -3.35 -4.57 -16.65
N SER A 272 -3.20 -3.55 -17.49
CA SER A 272 -2.27 -3.54 -18.62
C SER A 272 -1.86 -2.11 -18.97
N LEU A 273 -0.63 -1.93 -19.45
CA LEU A 273 -0.15 -0.67 -20.02
C LEU A 273 0.13 -0.86 -21.51
N ASN A 274 -0.24 0.13 -22.32
CA ASN A 274 -0.16 0.09 -23.78
C ASN A 274 0.31 1.44 -24.35
N ALA A 275 0.40 1.55 -25.69
CA ALA A 275 0.88 2.75 -26.38
C ALA A 275 0.13 4.06 -26.08
N GLN A 276 -1.07 4.00 -25.48
CA GLN A 276 -1.83 5.19 -25.07
C GLN A 276 -1.55 5.61 -23.62
N SER A 277 -0.96 4.73 -22.80
CA SER A 277 -0.78 4.95 -21.36
C SER A 277 0.08 6.18 -21.06
N PHE A 278 1.24 6.33 -21.73
CA PHE A 278 2.17 7.44 -21.50
C PHE A 278 2.43 8.28 -22.75
N GLN A 279 1.46 8.26 -23.68
CA GLN A 279 1.59 8.99 -24.94
C GLN A 279 1.85 10.48 -24.69
N LYS A 280 2.75 11.09 -25.49
CA LYS A 280 3.12 12.52 -25.44
C LYS A 280 3.89 12.98 -24.19
N LEU A 281 4.24 12.10 -23.25
CA LEU A 281 5.04 12.46 -22.07
C LEU A 281 6.54 12.58 -22.39
N GLU A 282 6.88 13.48 -23.32
CA GLU A 282 8.21 13.64 -23.90
C GLU A 282 9.26 14.17 -22.90
N ALA A 283 8.83 14.95 -21.92
CA ALA A 283 9.70 15.52 -20.89
C ALA A 283 9.90 14.59 -19.67
N LEU A 284 9.23 13.43 -19.63
CA LEU A 284 9.20 12.57 -18.46
C LEU A 284 10.55 11.88 -18.25
N ARG A 285 11.14 12.09 -17.07
CA ARG A 285 12.45 11.54 -16.68
C ARG A 285 12.36 10.46 -15.63
N ARG A 286 11.37 10.53 -14.73
CA ARG A 286 11.17 9.57 -13.65
C ARG A 286 9.74 9.04 -13.69
N LEU A 287 9.60 7.74 -13.83
CA LEU A 287 8.32 7.03 -13.83
C LEU A 287 8.35 5.93 -12.77
N ASN A 288 7.36 5.96 -11.86
CA ASN A 288 7.12 4.89 -10.92
C ASN A 288 5.74 4.24 -11.19
N ILE A 289 5.78 2.95 -11.54
CA ILE A 289 4.67 2.04 -11.81
C ILE A 289 4.86 0.74 -11.01
N SER A 290 5.37 0.86 -9.79
CA SER A 290 5.56 -0.25 -8.86
C SER A 290 4.27 -0.57 -8.10
N ASP A 291 4.23 -1.72 -7.42
CA ASP A 291 3.14 -2.07 -6.50
C ASP A 291 1.74 -2.07 -7.15
N LEU A 292 1.64 -2.54 -8.40
CA LEU A 292 0.41 -2.68 -9.17
C LEU A 292 -0.08 -4.14 -9.11
N PRO A 293 -0.97 -4.50 -8.17
CA PRO A 293 -1.33 -5.90 -7.88
C PRO A 293 -2.15 -6.59 -8.99
N ALA A 294 -2.67 -5.84 -9.96
CA ALA A 294 -3.44 -6.34 -11.09
C ALA A 294 -2.66 -6.34 -12.42
N LEU A 295 -1.48 -5.71 -12.48
CA LEU A 295 -0.76 -5.49 -13.73
C LEU A 295 -0.21 -6.80 -14.26
N ARG A 296 -0.59 -7.16 -15.50
CA ARG A 296 -0.14 -8.38 -16.17
C ARG A 296 0.85 -8.15 -17.29
N THR A 297 0.65 -7.08 -18.04
CA THR A 297 1.41 -6.83 -19.28
C THR A 297 1.74 -5.36 -19.43
N ILE A 298 2.99 -5.07 -19.78
CA ILE A 298 3.42 -3.80 -20.35
C ILE A 298 3.75 -4.06 -21.82
N GLY A 299 2.75 -3.80 -22.66
CA GLY A 299 2.80 -4.13 -24.08
C GLY A 299 3.55 -3.09 -24.90
N ARG A 300 3.80 -3.45 -26.17
CA ARG A 300 4.53 -2.63 -27.14
C ARG A 300 3.96 -1.20 -27.27
N GLY A 301 4.87 -0.25 -27.39
CA GLY A 301 4.60 1.18 -27.47
C GLY A 301 4.33 1.85 -26.11
N ALA A 302 4.17 1.11 -25.02
CA ALA A 302 3.80 1.70 -23.73
C ALA A 302 4.91 2.59 -23.16
N LEU A 303 6.16 2.16 -23.25
CA LEU A 303 7.30 2.82 -22.62
C LEU A 303 8.17 3.62 -23.60
N VAL A 304 7.58 4.15 -24.68
CA VAL A 304 8.29 5.02 -25.64
C VAL A 304 8.47 6.40 -25.03
N LEU A 305 9.48 6.53 -24.17
CA LEU A 305 9.76 7.71 -23.34
C LEU A 305 11.21 8.18 -23.55
N PRO A 306 11.49 9.10 -24.49
CA PRO A 306 12.86 9.40 -24.92
C PRO A 306 13.73 10.07 -23.85
N ALA A 307 13.12 10.83 -22.94
CA ALA A 307 13.82 11.53 -21.85
C ALA A 307 13.94 10.69 -20.57
N LEU A 308 13.45 9.44 -20.55
CA LEU A 308 13.38 8.64 -19.33
C LEU A 308 14.80 8.34 -18.80
N GLU A 309 15.02 8.69 -17.54
CA GLU A 309 16.27 8.50 -16.80
C GLU A 309 16.12 7.41 -15.72
N GLN A 310 14.94 7.25 -15.13
CA GLN A 310 14.64 6.28 -14.07
C GLN A 310 13.28 5.64 -14.28
N LEU A 311 13.24 4.31 -14.27
CA LEU A 311 12.02 3.51 -14.29
C LEU A 311 11.97 2.60 -13.06
N GLU A 312 10.97 2.81 -12.22
CA GLU A 312 10.64 1.95 -11.09
C GLU A 312 9.38 1.15 -11.43
N CYS A 313 9.52 -0.16 -11.61
CA CYS A 313 8.47 -1.10 -11.98
C CYS A 313 8.61 -2.39 -11.15
N ALA A 314 8.78 -2.22 -9.84
CA ALA A 314 9.00 -3.32 -8.91
C ALA A 314 7.68 -3.78 -8.27
N ARG A 315 7.68 -5.00 -7.71
CA ARG A 315 6.57 -5.50 -6.86
C ARG A 315 5.21 -5.54 -7.58
N ASN A 316 5.22 -5.91 -8.86
CA ASN A 316 4.03 -6.20 -9.67
C ASN A 316 3.89 -7.73 -9.81
N PRO A 317 3.27 -8.44 -8.84
CA PRO A 317 3.36 -9.89 -8.71
C PRO A 317 2.68 -10.68 -9.83
N LYS A 318 1.92 -10.02 -10.71
CA LYS A 318 1.25 -10.64 -11.88
C LYS A 318 1.87 -10.22 -13.21
N LEU A 319 2.90 -9.38 -13.20
CA LEU A 319 3.52 -8.84 -14.42
C LEU A 319 4.38 -9.93 -15.06
N GLU A 320 3.87 -10.52 -16.12
CA GLU A 320 4.48 -11.65 -16.84
C GLU A 320 5.22 -11.19 -18.11
N LEU A 321 4.79 -10.07 -18.70
CA LEU A 321 5.32 -9.57 -19.98
C LEU A 321 5.70 -8.10 -19.89
N LEU A 322 6.96 -7.81 -20.26
CA LEU A 322 7.53 -6.47 -20.39
C LEU A 322 8.35 -6.37 -21.68
N GLU A 323 7.90 -5.54 -22.62
CA GLU A 323 8.62 -5.29 -23.87
C GLU A 323 9.76 -4.27 -23.67
N LEU A 324 11.00 -4.74 -23.60
CA LEU A 324 12.17 -3.85 -23.43
C LEU A 324 12.50 -3.03 -24.67
N GLN A 325 12.00 -3.42 -25.84
CA GLN A 325 12.29 -2.74 -27.11
C GLN A 325 11.90 -1.26 -27.08
N ASP A 326 10.81 -0.91 -26.39
CA ASP A 326 10.34 0.47 -26.25
C ASP A 326 11.35 1.36 -25.52
N LEU A 327 12.04 0.78 -24.53
CA LEU A 327 13.03 1.47 -23.71
C LEU A 327 14.33 1.78 -24.47
N LEU A 328 14.54 1.24 -25.67
CA LEU A 328 15.65 1.65 -26.53
C LEU A 328 15.57 3.13 -26.94
N ALA A 329 14.37 3.73 -26.91
CA ALA A 329 14.19 5.17 -27.10
C ALA A 329 14.83 5.97 -25.95
N SER A 330 14.88 5.41 -24.73
CA SER A 330 15.35 6.04 -23.50
C SER A 330 16.88 5.97 -23.35
N ARG A 331 17.63 6.67 -24.22
CA ARG A 331 19.11 6.64 -24.18
C ARG A 331 19.73 7.22 -22.90
N ALA A 332 18.96 8.00 -22.15
CA ALA A 332 19.37 8.60 -20.89
C ALA A 332 19.15 7.67 -19.67
N LEU A 333 18.57 6.48 -19.86
CA LEU A 333 18.22 5.57 -18.77
C LEU A 333 19.45 5.24 -17.91
N SER A 334 19.31 5.51 -16.62
CA SER A 334 20.36 5.39 -15.61
C SER A 334 20.00 4.43 -14.48
N GLN A 335 18.70 4.27 -14.22
CA GLN A 335 18.17 3.37 -13.21
C GLN A 335 16.97 2.59 -13.76
N LEU A 336 16.99 1.28 -13.59
CA LEU A 336 15.91 0.38 -13.97
C LEU A 336 15.64 -0.63 -12.86
N ASP A 337 14.46 -0.58 -12.27
CA ASP A 337 14.00 -1.58 -11.31
C ASP A 337 12.79 -2.33 -11.88
N ILE A 338 12.98 -3.62 -12.15
CA ILE A 338 11.95 -4.57 -12.58
C ILE A 338 11.94 -5.81 -11.65
N SER A 339 12.35 -5.62 -10.40
CA SER A 339 12.42 -6.68 -9.40
C SER A 339 11.06 -7.04 -8.80
N HIS A 340 10.96 -8.23 -8.19
CA HIS A 340 9.74 -8.68 -7.52
C HIS A 340 8.50 -8.70 -8.43
N ASN A 341 8.68 -9.17 -9.67
CA ASN A 341 7.59 -9.36 -10.63
C ASN A 341 7.40 -10.86 -10.95
N ALA A 342 6.62 -11.17 -11.98
CA ALA A 342 6.44 -12.54 -12.50
C ALA A 342 7.13 -12.72 -13.87
N LEU A 343 8.16 -11.93 -14.17
CA LEU A 343 8.85 -11.97 -15.46
C LEU A 343 9.65 -13.26 -15.59
N ASN A 344 9.43 -14.00 -16.67
CA ASN A 344 10.16 -15.22 -16.97
C ASN A 344 11.29 -15.00 -17.99
N THR A 345 11.16 -14.03 -18.88
CA THR A 345 12.14 -13.72 -19.92
C THR A 345 12.10 -12.23 -20.24
N LEU A 346 13.15 -11.76 -20.90
CA LEU A 346 13.25 -10.42 -21.45
C LEU A 346 13.69 -10.56 -22.90
N THR A 347 13.05 -9.79 -23.78
CA THR A 347 13.33 -9.80 -25.21
C THR A 347 13.88 -8.44 -25.62
N LEU A 348 15.08 -8.44 -26.21
CA LEU A 348 15.69 -7.24 -26.74
C LEU A 348 16.39 -7.54 -28.06
N ASN A 349 15.79 -7.09 -29.16
CA ASN A 349 16.35 -7.28 -30.49
C ASN A 349 16.92 -5.96 -31.00
N VAL A 350 18.23 -5.78 -30.82
CA VAL A 350 18.97 -4.75 -31.53
C VAL A 350 19.29 -5.33 -32.90
N SER A 351 18.52 -4.97 -33.92
CA SER A 351 18.80 -5.40 -35.30
C SER A 351 20.23 -5.01 -35.66
N SER A 352 21.11 -6.01 -35.67
CA SER A 352 22.51 -5.90 -36.03
C SER A 352 22.58 -5.50 -37.50
N SER A 353 22.72 -4.20 -37.77
CA SER A 353 23.22 -3.76 -39.06
C SER A 353 24.66 -4.28 -39.19
N ASN A 354 24.81 -5.41 -39.90
CA ASN A 354 26.06 -5.96 -40.43
C ASN A 354 27.36 -5.49 -39.77
N SER A 355 27.81 -6.17 -38.72
CA SER A 355 29.24 -6.25 -38.44
C SER A 355 29.54 -7.54 -37.69
N SER A 356 30.06 -8.51 -38.44
CA SER A 356 30.66 -9.74 -37.94
C SER A 356 32.02 -9.49 -37.27
N ASN A 357 32.13 -8.42 -36.47
CA ASN A 357 33.29 -8.08 -35.65
C ASN A 357 32.87 -7.02 -34.61
N SER A 358 33.49 -7.10 -33.44
CA SER A 358 33.55 -6.07 -32.39
C SER A 358 32.39 -5.97 -31.39
N SER A 359 32.80 -5.74 -30.14
CA SER A 359 32.02 -5.31 -28.98
C SER A 359 30.91 -4.33 -29.32
N SER A 360 29.67 -4.82 -29.46
CA SER A 360 28.49 -3.96 -29.54
C SER A 360 28.39 -3.14 -28.24
N ALA A 361 28.39 -1.81 -28.36
CA ALA A 361 28.15 -0.92 -27.23
C ALA A 361 26.81 -1.28 -26.55
N PRO A 362 26.71 -1.19 -25.21
CA PRO A 362 25.49 -1.53 -24.49
C PRO A 362 24.33 -0.65 -24.95
N ALA A 363 23.12 -1.21 -24.96
CA ALA A 363 21.89 -0.50 -25.36
C ALA A 363 21.70 0.83 -24.58
N TRP A 364 22.03 0.81 -23.29
CA TRP A 364 21.94 1.94 -22.36
C TRP A 364 23.31 2.28 -21.76
N PRO A 365 24.08 3.19 -22.37
CA PRO A 365 25.44 3.51 -21.93
C PRO A 365 25.52 4.27 -20.60
N ARG A 366 24.40 4.82 -20.11
CA ARG A 366 24.30 5.57 -18.84
C ARG A 366 23.74 4.73 -17.69
N LEU A 367 23.42 3.46 -17.91
CA LEU A 367 22.81 2.60 -16.93
C LEU A 367 23.79 2.30 -15.79
N ARG A 368 23.40 2.64 -14.56
CA ARG A 368 24.23 2.55 -13.34
C ARG A 368 23.64 1.64 -12.29
N SER A 369 22.32 1.53 -12.26
CA SER A 369 21.60 0.73 -11.28
C SER A 369 20.53 -0.10 -11.99
N VAL A 370 20.60 -1.42 -11.79
CA VAL A 370 19.64 -2.37 -12.34
C VAL A 370 19.23 -3.35 -11.25
N SER A 371 17.92 -3.49 -11.06
CA SER A 371 17.35 -4.49 -10.16
C SER A 371 16.40 -5.40 -10.94
N ILE A 372 16.76 -6.67 -11.06
CA ILE A 372 15.98 -7.71 -11.75
C ILE A 372 15.70 -8.92 -10.85
N ALA A 373 16.00 -8.80 -9.55
CA ALA A 373 15.87 -9.87 -8.58
C ALA A 373 14.42 -10.31 -8.35
N ALA A 374 14.24 -11.47 -7.71
CA ALA A 374 12.92 -11.98 -7.32
C ALA A 374 11.93 -12.06 -8.50
N ASN A 375 12.38 -12.63 -9.61
CA ASN A 375 11.57 -12.98 -10.78
C ASN A 375 11.81 -14.45 -11.13
N PRO A 376 10.81 -15.18 -11.65
CA PRO A 376 10.94 -16.58 -12.05
C PRO A 376 11.67 -16.73 -13.39
N TRP A 377 12.95 -16.32 -13.46
CA TRP A 377 13.72 -16.27 -14.69
C TRP A 377 13.90 -17.67 -15.33
N TYR A 378 13.43 -17.80 -16.56
CA TYR A 378 13.79 -18.88 -17.48
C TYR A 378 15.10 -18.53 -18.18
N CYS A 379 16.21 -19.06 -17.66
CA CYS A 379 17.56 -18.85 -18.15
C CYS A 379 17.81 -19.55 -19.49
N SER A 380 17.28 -18.92 -20.53
CA SER A 380 17.43 -19.30 -21.92
C SER A 380 18.58 -18.53 -22.60
N CYS A 381 18.98 -19.01 -23.79
CA CYS A 381 19.92 -18.29 -24.66
C CYS A 381 19.43 -16.86 -24.96
N GLU A 382 18.13 -16.69 -25.22
CA GLU A 382 17.50 -15.40 -25.55
C GLU A 382 17.55 -14.41 -24.38
N LEU A 383 17.25 -14.86 -23.16
CA LEU A 383 17.34 -14.02 -21.97
C LEU A 383 18.78 -13.54 -21.77
N MET A 384 19.76 -14.45 -21.86
CA MET A 384 21.16 -14.10 -21.66
C MET A 384 21.68 -13.11 -22.70
N GLN A 385 21.31 -13.29 -23.97
CA GLN A 385 21.64 -12.33 -25.03
C GLN A 385 21.02 -10.95 -24.74
N SER A 386 19.75 -10.92 -24.34
CA SER A 386 19.05 -9.67 -24.02
C SER A 386 19.69 -8.92 -22.85
N LEU A 387 20.09 -9.64 -21.80
CA LEU A 387 20.80 -9.07 -20.65
C LEU A 387 22.18 -8.52 -21.03
N GLU A 388 22.95 -9.26 -21.83
CA GLU A 388 24.26 -8.82 -22.31
C GLU A 388 24.17 -7.58 -23.21
N LEU A 389 23.21 -7.56 -24.14
CA LEU A 389 22.90 -6.41 -25.00
C LEU A 389 22.50 -5.18 -24.17
N ALA A 390 21.73 -5.40 -23.11
CA ALA A 390 21.34 -4.36 -22.16
C ALA A 390 22.51 -3.85 -21.30
N GLY A 391 23.64 -4.57 -21.25
CA GLY A 391 24.78 -4.28 -20.39
C GLY A 391 24.57 -4.67 -18.92
N MET A 392 23.49 -5.39 -18.59
CA MET A 392 23.08 -5.68 -17.20
C MET A 392 24.06 -6.58 -16.42
N PRO A 393 24.70 -7.62 -16.99
CA PRO A 393 25.64 -8.48 -16.25
C PRO A 393 26.89 -7.75 -15.71
N ARG A 394 27.17 -6.55 -16.23
CA ARG A 394 28.36 -5.75 -15.87
C ARG A 394 28.06 -4.58 -14.93
N VAL A 395 26.78 -4.26 -14.72
CA VAL A 395 26.35 -3.20 -13.82
C VAL A 395 26.41 -3.76 -12.39
N GLU A 396 27.03 -3.02 -11.48
CA GLU A 396 27.02 -3.36 -10.04
C GLU A 396 25.56 -3.53 -9.59
N LEU A 397 25.17 -4.78 -9.32
CA LEU A 397 23.93 -5.09 -8.63
C LEU A 397 23.99 -4.36 -7.29
N SER A 398 23.01 -3.48 -7.04
CA SER A 398 22.99 -2.58 -5.90
C SER A 398 23.40 -3.29 -4.61
N ALA A 399 24.42 -2.76 -3.93
CA ALA A 399 24.91 -3.26 -2.65
C ALA A 399 23.73 -3.33 -1.64
N GLY A 400 23.25 -4.55 -1.37
CA GLY A 400 22.11 -4.82 -0.47
C GLY A 400 20.87 -5.43 -1.13
N GLY A 401 20.82 -5.56 -2.46
CA GLY A 401 19.75 -6.23 -3.19
C GLY A 401 19.94 -7.75 -3.25
N ALA A 402 18.85 -8.52 -3.19
CA ALA A 402 18.89 -9.96 -3.43
C ALA A 402 19.44 -10.27 -4.83
N GLU A 403 20.26 -11.31 -4.96
CA GLU A 403 20.83 -11.69 -6.27
C GLU A 403 19.76 -12.27 -7.19
N ALA A 404 19.76 -11.85 -8.47
CA ALA A 404 18.90 -12.47 -9.47
C ALA A 404 19.41 -13.87 -9.81
N ARG A 405 18.50 -14.86 -9.74
CA ARG A 405 18.81 -16.28 -9.94
C ARG A 405 17.88 -16.90 -10.96
N CYS A 406 18.36 -17.92 -11.65
CA CYS A 406 17.55 -18.73 -12.54
C CYS A 406 16.54 -19.54 -11.74
N ASP A 407 15.31 -19.56 -12.19
CA ASP A 407 14.28 -20.47 -11.67
C ASP A 407 14.24 -21.74 -12.53
N THR A 408 14.33 -21.57 -13.85
CA THR A 408 14.32 -22.66 -14.82
C THR A 408 15.35 -22.43 -15.93
N PRO A 409 15.77 -23.46 -16.69
CA PRO A 409 15.48 -24.88 -16.51
C PRO A 409 16.15 -25.46 -15.26
N TYR A 410 15.71 -26.65 -14.82
CA TYR A 410 16.15 -27.29 -13.56
C TYR A 410 17.68 -27.41 -13.40
N LEU A 411 18.43 -27.56 -14.51
CA LEU A 411 19.90 -27.65 -14.51
C LEU A 411 20.58 -26.37 -14.03
N LEU A 412 19.91 -25.23 -14.20
CA LEU A 412 20.40 -23.91 -13.85
C LEU A 412 19.65 -23.33 -12.64
N ALA A 413 18.65 -24.01 -12.12
CA ALA A 413 17.85 -23.52 -11.00
C ALA A 413 18.74 -23.12 -9.81
N GLY A 414 18.53 -21.90 -9.29
CA GLY A 414 19.31 -21.31 -8.20
C GLY A 414 20.64 -20.68 -8.61
N THR A 415 21.12 -20.87 -9.85
CA THR A 415 22.36 -20.24 -10.32
C THR A 415 22.18 -18.72 -10.47
N PRO A 416 23.13 -17.88 -10.00
CA PRO A 416 23.06 -16.43 -10.20
C PRO A 416 23.22 -16.05 -11.67
N LEU A 417 22.38 -15.13 -12.17
CA LEU A 417 22.37 -14.72 -13.58
C LEU A 417 23.71 -14.10 -14.02
N TYR A 418 24.39 -13.37 -13.14
CA TYR A 418 25.65 -12.70 -13.47
C TYR A 418 26.82 -13.68 -13.70
N ASN A 419 26.71 -14.93 -13.23
CA ASN A 419 27.70 -15.98 -13.49
C ASN A 419 27.51 -16.66 -14.85
N LEU A 420 26.38 -16.42 -15.52
CA LEU A 420 26.07 -17.02 -16.80
C LEU A 420 26.43 -16.06 -17.93
N THR A 421 26.81 -16.65 -19.07
CA THR A 421 27.04 -15.91 -20.32
C THR A 421 26.24 -16.53 -21.45
N SER A 422 25.86 -15.73 -22.44
CA SER A 422 25.12 -16.18 -23.61
C SER A 422 25.88 -17.27 -24.36
N GLN A 423 27.20 -17.13 -24.53
CA GLN A 423 28.04 -18.13 -25.19
C GLN A 423 27.94 -19.52 -24.52
N HIS A 424 27.91 -19.54 -23.18
CA HIS A 424 27.78 -20.79 -22.44
C HIS A 424 26.37 -21.37 -22.55
N ILE A 425 25.33 -20.57 -22.32
CA ILE A 425 23.94 -21.05 -22.32
C ILE A 425 23.47 -21.44 -23.73
N CYS A 426 23.83 -20.69 -24.77
CA CYS A 426 23.42 -20.97 -26.14
C CYS A 426 24.04 -22.24 -26.73
N SER A 427 25.16 -22.71 -26.19
CA SER A 427 25.81 -23.96 -26.60
C SER A 427 25.36 -25.17 -25.77
N MET A 428 24.60 -24.97 -24.69
CA MET A 428 24.04 -26.07 -23.90
C MET A 428 23.00 -26.85 -24.67
N VAL A 429 23.18 -28.17 -24.76
CA VAL A 429 22.16 -29.09 -25.26
C VAL A 429 21.35 -29.60 -24.06
N ILE A 430 20.15 -29.05 -23.87
CA ILE A 430 19.23 -29.53 -22.82
C ILE A 430 18.66 -30.89 -23.27
N PRO A 431 18.93 -32.00 -22.56
CA PRO A 431 18.40 -33.31 -22.95
C PRO A 431 16.88 -33.33 -22.84
N LYS A 432 16.18 -33.65 -23.94
CA LYS A 432 14.69 -33.71 -24.04
C LYS A 432 14.01 -34.70 -23.09
N LYS A 433 14.77 -35.58 -22.43
CA LYS A 433 14.25 -36.59 -21.49
C LYS A 433 14.97 -36.47 -20.16
N TYR A 434 14.35 -35.74 -19.24
CA TYR A 434 14.55 -36.03 -17.83
C TYR A 434 13.84 -37.36 -17.56
N ARG A 435 14.60 -38.47 -17.51
CA ARG A 435 14.13 -39.61 -16.72
C ARG A 435 14.18 -39.11 -15.29
N ALA A 436 13.03 -38.72 -14.74
CA ALA A 436 12.87 -38.78 -13.30
C ALA A 436 13.39 -40.16 -12.92
N VAL A 437 14.47 -40.21 -12.16
CA VAL A 437 14.84 -41.45 -11.49
C VAL A 437 13.66 -41.67 -10.54
N GLU A 438 12.68 -42.45 -10.97
CA GLU A 438 11.66 -42.97 -10.08
C GLU A 438 12.45 -43.65 -8.97
N GLU A 439 12.59 -42.97 -7.83
CA GLU A 439 13.00 -43.63 -6.61
C GLU A 439 12.07 -44.82 -6.47
N GLN A 440 12.63 -46.02 -6.64
CA GLN A 440 11.82 -47.22 -6.63
C GLN A 440 10.98 -47.19 -5.36
N PRO A 441 9.64 -47.30 -5.46
CA PRO A 441 8.77 -47.13 -4.30
C PRO A 441 9.27 -48.04 -3.17
N PRO A 442 9.15 -47.59 -1.90
CA PRO A 442 9.67 -48.32 -0.76
C PRO A 442 9.12 -49.75 -0.79
N ARG A 443 9.92 -50.72 -0.34
CA ARG A 443 9.74 -52.16 -0.65
C ARG A 443 8.29 -52.67 -0.52
N PHE A 444 7.50 -52.15 0.42
CA PHE A 444 6.10 -52.52 0.65
C PHE A 444 5.10 -52.13 -0.45
N LEU A 445 5.40 -51.11 -1.28
CA LEU A 445 4.54 -50.64 -2.37
C LEU A 445 4.86 -51.29 -3.72
N ARG A 446 5.88 -52.16 -3.79
CA ARG A 446 6.20 -52.85 -5.05
C ARG A 446 5.20 -53.97 -5.29
N ARG A 447 4.67 -54.03 -6.52
CA ARG A 447 3.66 -55.00 -6.99
C ARG A 447 3.94 -56.44 -6.56
N ARG A 448 5.20 -56.88 -6.57
CA ARG A 448 5.60 -58.24 -6.14
C ARG A 448 5.32 -58.54 -4.67
N TYR A 449 5.50 -57.57 -3.77
CA TYR A 449 5.25 -57.75 -2.34
C TYR A 449 3.77 -57.59 -2.00
N VAL A 450 3.04 -56.72 -2.70
CA VAL A 450 1.58 -56.62 -2.58
C VAL A 450 0.89 -57.91 -3.02
N VAL A 451 1.35 -58.53 -4.10
CA VAL A 451 0.85 -59.84 -4.54
C VAL A 451 1.19 -60.93 -3.52
N LEU A 452 2.41 -60.93 -2.97
CA LEU A 452 2.82 -61.89 -1.95
C LEU A 452 1.97 -61.78 -0.67
N THR A 453 1.72 -60.57 -0.17
CA THR A 453 0.88 -60.36 1.03
C THR A 453 -0.58 -60.75 0.77
N ALA A 454 -1.12 -60.47 -0.41
CA ALA A 454 -2.46 -60.90 -0.81
C ALA A 454 -2.59 -62.43 -0.90
N ILE A 455 -1.57 -63.13 -1.41
CA ILE A 455 -1.53 -64.60 -1.44
C ILE A 455 -1.50 -65.16 -0.02
N ILE A 456 -0.63 -64.64 0.86
CA ILE A 456 -0.54 -65.09 2.26
C ILE A 456 -1.88 -64.87 2.97
N ALA A 457 -2.49 -63.69 2.83
CA ALA A 457 -3.80 -63.40 3.42
C ALA A 457 -4.89 -64.36 2.90
N SER A 458 -4.90 -64.65 1.59
CA SER A 458 -5.85 -65.59 0.98
C SER A 458 -5.67 -67.01 1.52
N VAL A 459 -4.42 -67.47 1.66
CA VAL A 459 -4.09 -68.79 2.23
C VAL A 459 -4.57 -68.89 3.68
N VAL A 460 -4.35 -67.85 4.49
CA VAL A 460 -4.83 -67.81 5.89
C VAL A 460 -6.35 -67.87 5.97
N VAL A 461 -7.06 -67.13 5.12
CA VAL A 461 -8.53 -67.16 5.08
C VAL A 461 -9.04 -68.54 4.66
N VAL A 462 -8.44 -69.16 3.64
CA VAL A 462 -8.83 -70.50 3.18
C VAL A 462 -8.56 -71.55 4.26
N LEU A 463 -7.41 -71.51 4.93
CA LEU A 463 -7.11 -72.37 6.08
C LEU A 463 -8.13 -72.17 7.21
N GLY A 464 -8.47 -70.92 7.53
CA GLY A 464 -9.49 -70.60 8.53
C GLY A 464 -10.87 -71.17 8.17
N LEU A 465 -11.28 -71.09 6.91
CA LEU A 465 -12.53 -71.67 6.42
C LEU A 465 -12.52 -73.20 6.44
N ILE A 466 -11.40 -73.84 6.07
CA ILE A 466 -11.24 -75.30 6.13
C ILE A 466 -11.34 -75.77 7.58
N ILE A 467 -10.63 -75.13 8.51
CA ILE A 467 -10.69 -75.44 9.94
C ILE A 467 -12.12 -75.24 10.46
N GLY A 468 -12.77 -74.13 10.10
CA GLY A 468 -14.17 -73.87 10.45
C GLY A 468 -15.11 -74.96 9.93
N PHE A 469 -14.91 -75.41 8.69
CA PHE A 469 -15.70 -76.49 8.09
C PHE A 469 -15.46 -77.84 8.78
N ILE A 470 -14.22 -78.16 9.16
CA ILE A 470 -13.88 -79.35 9.94
C ILE A 470 -14.59 -79.31 11.30
N VAL A 471 -14.57 -78.18 12.00
CA VAL A 471 -15.27 -78.00 13.27
C VAL A 471 -16.78 -78.19 13.11
N VAL A 472 -17.38 -77.65 12.05
CA VAL A 472 -18.80 -77.84 11.75
C VAL A 472 -19.13 -79.31 11.44
N CYS A 473 -18.29 -80.00 10.67
CA CYS A 473 -18.45 -81.42 10.35
C CYS A 473 -18.32 -82.32 11.59
N VAL A 474 -17.36 -82.02 12.48
CA VAL A 474 -17.21 -82.72 13.78
C VAL A 474 -18.44 -82.47 14.66
N ARG A 475 -18.93 -81.23 14.74
CA ARG A 475 -20.16 -80.90 15.47
C ARG A 475 -21.39 -81.59 14.89
N ARG A 476 -21.43 -81.80 13.56
CA ARG A 476 -22.53 -82.49 12.87
C ARG A 476 -22.47 -84.01 13.06
N ARG A 477 -21.27 -84.62 13.12
CA ARG A 477 -21.09 -86.04 13.50
C ARG A 477 -21.49 -86.30 14.96
N LEU A 478 -21.18 -85.38 15.87
CA LEU A 478 -21.55 -85.51 17.29
C LEU A 478 -23.05 -85.30 17.55
N LYS A 479 -23.78 -84.65 16.63
CA LYS A 479 -25.26 -84.56 16.65
C LYS A 479 -25.97 -85.71 15.91
N GLY A 480 -25.24 -86.65 15.33
CA GLY A 480 -25.78 -87.79 14.56
C GLY A 480 -25.92 -89.09 15.37
N SER A 481 -25.63 -89.05 16.67
CA SER A 481 -25.83 -90.18 17.60
C SER A 481 -26.85 -89.81 18.69
N ASP A 482 -28.11 -89.64 18.28
CA ASP A 482 -29.26 -89.89 19.15
C ASP A 482 -29.35 -91.41 19.35
N TYR A 483 -28.65 -91.93 20.36
CA TYR A 483 -29.07 -93.18 20.97
C TYR A 483 -30.29 -92.87 21.83
N GLY A 484 -31.42 -93.43 21.42
CA GLY A 484 -32.66 -93.36 22.18
C GLY A 484 -32.48 -93.93 23.58
N VAL A 485 -33.01 -93.20 24.55
CA VAL A 485 -33.44 -93.81 25.81
C VAL A 485 -34.92 -93.50 25.94
N GLN A 486 -35.73 -94.57 25.84
CA GLN A 486 -37.15 -94.56 26.11
C GLN A 486 -37.45 -94.17 27.57
N PRO A 487 -38.67 -93.69 27.87
CA PRO A 487 -38.99 -93.08 29.15
C PRO A 487 -39.16 -94.13 30.25
N ILE A 488 -38.53 -93.90 31.40
CA ILE A 488 -38.83 -94.62 32.63
C ILE A 488 -39.90 -93.83 33.39
N ARG A 489 -41.11 -94.39 33.47
CA ARG A 489 -42.14 -94.04 34.46
C ARG A 489 -41.92 -94.84 35.73
N TYR A 490 -41.89 -94.15 36.88
CA TYR A 490 -42.55 -94.51 38.16
C TYR A 490 -42.72 -93.18 38.93
N THR A 491 -43.90 -92.56 38.97
CA THR A 491 -44.94 -92.62 40.04
C THR A 491 -44.36 -92.46 41.45
N SER A 492 -44.51 -91.27 42.07
CA SER A 492 -45.51 -90.90 43.09
C SER A 492 -45.18 -91.47 44.49
N VAL A 493 -44.99 -90.68 45.55
CA VAL A 493 -46.09 -90.14 46.39
C VAL A 493 -45.59 -89.00 47.32
N ARG A 494 -46.39 -87.92 47.37
CA ARG A 494 -46.72 -86.93 48.43
C ARG A 494 -45.66 -86.28 49.35
N GLY A 495 -45.89 -84.98 49.56
CA GLY A 495 -45.63 -84.23 50.80
C GLY A 495 -45.30 -82.75 50.53
N SER A 496 -46.25 -81.95 50.04
CA SER A 496 -46.88 -80.86 50.81
C SER A 496 -45.96 -79.73 51.30
N ASN A 497 -46.29 -78.54 50.80
CA ASN A 497 -46.37 -77.24 51.50
C ASN A 497 -45.16 -76.29 51.65
N LEU A 498 -45.45 -75.07 51.17
CA LEU A 498 -45.22 -73.75 51.78
C LEU A 498 -43.82 -73.12 51.68
N SER A 499 -43.75 -72.13 50.79
CA SER A 499 -43.30 -70.74 51.02
C SER A 499 -42.23 -70.46 52.08
N ALA A 500 -41.12 -69.82 51.68
CA ALA A 500 -40.60 -68.60 52.33
C ALA A 500 -39.27 -68.11 51.72
N PHE A 501 -39.23 -66.79 51.51
CA PHE A 501 -38.06 -65.87 51.55
C PHE A 501 -37.09 -65.89 50.36
N SER A 502 -37.04 -64.84 49.53
CA SER A 502 -36.26 -63.58 49.69
C SER A 502 -34.75 -63.85 49.69
N GLN A 503 -33.83 -63.10 49.10
CA GLN A 503 -33.77 -61.75 48.55
C GLN A 503 -32.31 -61.58 48.07
N LEU A 504 -32.06 -60.54 47.26
CA LEU A 504 -30.81 -59.75 47.21
C LEU A 504 -29.51 -60.31 46.54
N GLN A 505 -29.06 -59.46 45.62
CA GLN A 505 -27.70 -59.06 45.19
C GLN A 505 -26.63 -58.98 46.33
N PRO A 506 -25.37 -58.53 46.09
CA PRO A 506 -24.18 -59.21 45.54
C PRO A 506 -22.98 -59.20 46.55
N ALA A 507 -21.77 -59.58 46.11
CA ALA A 507 -20.44 -58.99 46.47
C ALA A 507 -19.30 -59.95 46.92
N SER A 508 -18.12 -59.62 46.36
CA SER A 508 -16.76 -59.67 46.94
C SER A 508 -16.04 -61.02 47.12
N VAL A 509 -14.78 -61.09 46.68
CA VAL A 509 -13.57 -61.01 47.54
C VAL A 509 -12.28 -61.05 46.68
N ALA A 510 -11.33 -60.18 47.08
CA ALA A 510 -9.85 -60.12 46.94
C ALA A 510 -9.07 -61.27 46.26
N SER A 511 -7.84 -61.13 45.74
CA SER A 511 -6.68 -60.37 46.26
C SER A 511 -5.46 -60.34 45.31
N LYS A 512 -4.72 -59.22 45.34
CA LYS A 512 -3.25 -59.02 45.40
C LYS A 512 -2.29 -59.81 44.48
N PHE A 513 -1.46 -59.07 43.71
CA PHE A 513 0.01 -59.16 43.73
C PHE A 513 0.66 -57.78 43.43
N ASN A 514 1.43 -57.28 44.41
CA ASN A 514 2.58 -56.34 44.47
C ASN A 514 2.74 -55.17 43.48
N ASN A 515 2.75 -53.89 43.92
CA ASN A 515 3.84 -53.08 44.54
C ASN A 515 5.07 -52.89 43.61
N ALA A 516 5.65 -51.70 43.40
CA ALA A 516 5.81 -50.54 44.28
C ALA A 516 6.04 -49.19 43.55
N ALA A 517 5.59 -48.10 44.21
CA ALA A 517 6.20 -46.77 44.43
C ALA A 517 6.86 -46.00 43.25
N SER A 518 6.72 -44.66 43.08
CA SER A 518 6.49 -43.58 44.05
C SER A 518 6.07 -42.27 43.35
N ALA A 519 5.15 -41.54 44.02
CA ALA A 519 5.07 -40.07 44.25
C ALA A 519 5.73 -39.07 43.26
N GLY A 520 5.16 -37.89 42.97
CA GLY A 520 4.07 -37.12 43.60
C GLY A 520 3.38 -36.24 42.55
N ALA A 521 2.06 -36.05 42.63
CA ALA A 521 1.34 -35.16 43.54
C ALA A 521 1.33 -33.70 43.04
N THR A 522 0.13 -33.32 42.56
CA THR A 522 -0.62 -32.09 42.85
C THR A 522 0.00 -30.73 42.45
N GLY A 523 -0.72 -29.81 41.84
CA GLY A 523 -2.15 -29.76 41.57
C GLY A 523 -2.59 -28.33 41.21
N ALA A 524 -3.91 -28.21 41.01
CA ALA A 524 -4.73 -27.00 40.95
C ALA A 524 -4.45 -26.03 39.79
N ALA A 525 -5.30 -25.97 38.75
CA ALA A 525 -6.69 -25.49 38.73
C ALA A 525 -6.82 -23.95 38.76
N ASN A 526 -7.52 -23.49 37.71
CA ASN A 526 -8.29 -22.25 37.56
C ASN A 526 -7.53 -20.95 37.22
N ALA A 527 -7.35 -20.70 35.92
CA ALA A 527 -7.99 -19.60 35.17
C ALA A 527 -7.49 -19.65 33.72
#